data_AF-A0A1S3QZD9-F1
#
_entry.id   AF-A0A1S3QZD9-F1
#
_cell.length_a   1.000
_cell.length_b   1.000
_cell.length_c   1.000
_cell.angle_alpha   90.00
_cell.angle_beta   90.00
_cell.angle_gamma   90.00
#
_symmetry.space_group_name_H-M   'P 1'
#
loop_
_entity.id
_entity.type
_entity.pdbx_description
1 polymer ?
#
loop_
_entity_poly.entity_id
_entity_poly.type
_entity_poly.pdbx_seq_one_letter_code
_entity_poly.pdbx_strand_id
1 'polypeptide(L)'
;MNVLKMRKAVLKEAVKRFPWLANVTLYGCLFAGGDFVHQMIAQREEMDWKHTRNVAIVAISFHGNFNYFWLRALESRFPGKSPGMLFRKLLLDQSFASPLATSVFYTGVSFLENKDDVFEDWREKFLNTYKVR
;
A
#
# COMPACT_ATOMS: atom_id res chain seq x y z
N MET A 1 -31.10 -20.01 -8.48
CA MET A 1 -30.15 -19.13 -7.75
C MET A 1 -29.27 -18.40 -8.77
N ASN A 2 -29.31 -17.06 -8.85
CA ASN A 2 -28.60 -16.30 -9.89
C ASN A 2 -27.08 -16.46 -9.78
N VAL A 3 -26.40 -16.66 -10.92
CA VAL A 3 -24.93 -16.79 -11.04
C VAL A 3 -24.20 -15.65 -10.31
N LEU A 4 -24.74 -14.44 -10.37
CA LEU A 4 -24.19 -13.27 -9.68
C LEU A 4 -24.23 -13.42 -8.14
N LYS A 5 -25.30 -13.99 -7.58
CA LYS A 5 -25.42 -14.24 -6.12
C LYS A 5 -24.44 -15.33 -5.69
N MET A 6 -24.26 -16.37 -6.51
CA MET A 6 -23.31 -17.45 -6.27
C MET A 6 -21.86 -16.93 -6.28
N ARG A 7 -21.47 -16.10 -7.26
CA ARG A 7 -20.13 -15.47 -7.30
C ARG A 7 -19.85 -14.61 -6.06
N LYS A 8 -20.81 -13.79 -5.65
CA LYS A 8 -20.69 -12.96 -4.43
C LYS A 8 -20.52 -13.81 -3.17
N ALA A 9 -21.24 -14.93 -3.06
CA ALA A 9 -21.13 -15.85 -1.93
C ALA A 9 -19.75 -16.53 -1.88
N VAL A 10 -19.25 -17.03 -3.01
CA VAL A 10 -17.92 -17.65 -3.11
C VAL A 10 -16.81 -16.65 -2.77
N LEU A 11 -16.88 -15.43 -3.31
CA LEU A 11 -15.93 -14.36 -2.98
C LEU A 11 -15.93 -14.02 -1.50
N LYS A 12 -17.12 -13.88 -0.89
CA LYS A 12 -17.26 -13.59 0.53
C LYS A 12 -16.62 -14.69 1.39
N GLU A 13 -16.79 -15.95 1.00
CA GLU A 13 -16.23 -17.08 1.73
C GLU A 13 -14.71 -17.20 1.55
N ALA A 14 -14.20 -16.96 0.34
CA ALA A 14 -12.77 -16.92 0.06
C ALA A 14 -12.07 -15.81 0.86
N VAL A 15 -12.66 -14.61 0.94
CA VAL A 15 -12.13 -13.48 1.73
C VAL A 15 -12.08 -13.82 3.22
N LYS A 16 -13.09 -14.49 3.76
CA LYS A 16 -13.10 -14.94 5.15
C LYS A 16 -12.06 -16.02 5.43
N ARG A 17 -11.86 -16.94 4.46
CA ARG A 17 -10.92 -18.06 4.60
C ARG A 17 -9.46 -17.60 4.51
N PHE A 18 -9.17 -16.63 3.65
CA PHE A 18 -7.83 -16.11 3.40
C PHE A 18 -7.76 -14.59 3.55
N PRO A 19 -7.95 -14.06 4.77
CA PRO A 19 -8.00 -12.61 5.00
C PRO A 19 -6.69 -11.91 4.65
N TRP A 20 -5.55 -12.56 4.86
CA TRP A 20 -4.24 -12.03 4.48
C TRP A 20 -4.13 -11.86 2.96
N LEU A 21 -4.43 -12.90 2.18
CA LEU A 21 -4.37 -12.83 0.72
C LEU A 21 -5.36 -11.80 0.15
N ALA A 22 -6.56 -11.72 0.72
CA ALA A 22 -7.54 -10.69 0.34
C ALA A 22 -7.01 -9.27 0.59
N ASN A 23 -6.34 -9.03 1.73
CA ASN A 23 -5.72 -7.74 2.02
C ASN A 23 -4.56 -7.42 1.05
N VAL A 24 -3.63 -8.35 0.85
CA VAL A 24 -2.47 -8.14 -0.04
C VAL A 24 -2.92 -7.85 -1.47
N THR A 25 -3.89 -8.61 -1.99
CA THR A 25 -4.45 -8.37 -3.32
C THR A 25 -5.14 -7.01 -3.40
N LEU A 26 -5.90 -6.63 -2.37
CA LEU A 26 -6.54 -5.31 -2.30
C LEU A 26 -5.52 -4.18 -2.34
N TYR A 27 -4.42 -4.30 -1.61
CA TYR A 27 -3.30 -3.35 -1.64
C TYR A 27 -2.70 -3.23 -3.04
N GLY A 28 -2.43 -4.36 -3.71
CA GLY A 28 -1.96 -4.37 -5.10
C GLY A 28 -2.89 -3.61 -6.05
N CYS A 29 -4.20 -3.90 -5.97
CA CYS A 29 -5.19 -3.20 -6.80
C CYS A 29 -5.29 -1.71 -6.49
N LEU A 30 -5.25 -1.31 -5.22
CA LEU A 30 -5.34 0.09 -4.81
C LEU A 30 -4.14 0.90 -5.30
N PHE A 31 -2.93 0.37 -5.14
CA PHE A 31 -1.71 1.06 -5.57
C PHE A 31 -1.62 1.15 -7.09
N ALA A 32 -1.86 0.04 -7.80
CA ALA A 32 -1.86 0.03 -9.26
C ALA A 32 -2.97 0.92 -9.85
N GLY A 33 -4.18 0.86 -9.28
CA GLY A 33 -5.30 1.70 -9.70
C GLY A 33 -5.06 3.18 -9.40
N GLY A 34 -4.47 3.50 -8.25
CA GLY A 34 -4.09 4.86 -7.88
C GLY A 34 -3.06 5.44 -8.84
N ASP A 35 -2.03 4.66 -9.18
CA ASP A 35 -1.03 5.04 -10.18
C ASP A 35 -1.64 5.25 -11.57
N PHE A 36 -2.50 4.33 -12.02
CA PHE A 36 -3.22 4.47 -13.29
C PHE A 36 -4.03 5.77 -13.35
N VAL A 37 -4.82 6.06 -12.30
CA VAL A 37 -5.59 7.31 -12.21
C VAL A 37 -4.66 8.53 -12.17
N HIS A 38 -3.54 8.45 -11.45
CA HIS A 38 -2.54 9.52 -11.41
C HIS A 38 -1.98 9.82 -12.80
N GLN A 39 -1.62 8.79 -13.57
CA GLN A 39 -1.12 8.94 -14.94
C GLN A 39 -2.18 9.53 -15.88
N MET A 40 -3.45 9.16 -15.73
CA MET A 40 -4.57 9.76 -16.48
C MET A 40 -4.72 11.26 -16.19
N ILE A 41 -4.69 11.64 -14.90
CA ILE A 41 -4.83 13.04 -14.49
C ILE A 41 -3.61 13.87 -14.92
N ALA A 42 -2.42 13.26 -14.93
CA ALA A 42 -1.19 13.88 -15.39
C ALA A 42 -1.13 14.08 -16.92
N GLN A 43 -2.17 13.67 -17.66
CA GLN A 43 -2.30 13.82 -19.12
C GLN A 43 -1.07 13.31 -19.87
N ARG A 44 -0.53 12.15 -19.45
CA ARG A 44 0.54 11.48 -20.17
C ARG A 44 0.06 11.10 -21.57
N GLU A 45 0.86 11.40 -22.61
CA GLU A 45 0.55 11.01 -23.98
C GLU A 45 0.48 9.48 -24.13
N GLU A 46 1.31 8.76 -23.39
CA GLU A 46 1.32 7.30 -23.31
C GLU A 46 1.29 6.82 -21.85
N MET A 47 0.53 5.74 -21.61
CA MET A 47 0.42 5.12 -20.29
C MET A 47 1.67 4.27 -19.99
N ASP A 48 2.33 4.56 -18.87
CA ASP A 48 3.48 3.80 -18.38
C ASP A 48 3.00 2.59 -17.56
N TRP A 49 2.63 1.53 -18.29
CA TRP A 49 2.24 0.25 -17.71
C TRP A 49 3.38 -0.45 -16.97
N LYS A 50 4.64 -0.16 -17.31
CA LYS A 50 5.80 -0.74 -16.63
C LYS A 50 5.90 -0.16 -15.22
N HIS A 51 5.71 1.14 -15.08
CA HIS A 51 5.64 1.81 -13.78
C HIS A 51 4.47 1.28 -12.94
N THR A 52 3.26 1.21 -13.49
CA THR A 52 2.09 0.68 -12.78
C THR A 52 2.30 -0.76 -12.29
N ARG A 53 2.93 -1.60 -13.11
CA ARG A 53 3.31 -2.97 -12.72
C ARG A 53 4.32 -2.96 -11.58
N ASN A 54 5.36 -2.12 -11.64
CA ASN A 54 6.39 -2.03 -10.60
C ASN A 54 5.78 -1.56 -9.27
N VAL A 55 4.88 -0.57 -9.29
CA VAL A 55 4.08 -0.13 -8.15
C VAL A 55 3.25 -1.27 -7.57
N ALA A 56 2.58 -2.06 -8.41
CA ALA A 56 1.82 -3.23 -7.98
C ALA A 56 2.70 -4.30 -7.30
N ILE A 57 3.90 -4.55 -7.85
CA ILE A 57 4.86 -5.51 -7.28
C ILE A 57 5.29 -5.06 -5.89
N VAL A 58 5.65 -3.79 -5.70
CA VAL A 58 6.04 -3.27 -4.37
C VAL A 58 4.88 -3.33 -3.39
N ALA A 59 3.66 -3.02 -3.84
CA ALA A 59 2.46 -3.09 -3.01
C ALA A 59 2.15 -4.53 -2.54
N ILE A 60 2.23 -5.51 -3.44
CA ILE A 60 1.94 -6.92 -3.14
C ILE A 60 3.06 -7.57 -2.34
N SER A 61 4.32 -7.32 -2.69
CA SER A 61 5.48 -7.94 -2.03
C SER A 61 5.73 -7.37 -0.64
N PHE A 62 5.53 -6.06 -0.45
CA PHE A 62 5.82 -5.39 0.82
C PHE A 62 4.60 -4.78 1.48
N HIS A 63 3.97 -3.75 0.90
CA HIS A 63 3.00 -2.90 1.63
C HIS A 63 1.82 -3.68 2.18
N GLY A 64 1.22 -4.58 1.38
CA GLY A 64 0.10 -5.39 1.80
C GLY A 64 0.45 -6.30 2.97
N ASN A 65 1.64 -6.90 2.94
CA ASN A 65 2.13 -7.78 4.02
C ASN A 65 2.44 -6.96 5.28
N PHE A 66 3.25 -5.92 5.13
CA PHE A 66 3.67 -5.06 6.21
C PHE A 66 2.46 -4.47 6.93
N ASN A 67 1.51 -3.88 6.20
CA ASN A 67 0.33 -3.27 6.80
C ASN A 67 -0.57 -4.30 7.51
N TYR A 68 -0.78 -5.48 6.89
CA TYR A 68 -1.58 -6.54 7.51
C TYR A 68 -1.01 -6.98 8.87
N PHE A 69 0.29 -7.21 8.95
CA PHE A 69 0.93 -7.62 10.21
C PHE A 69 1.07 -6.45 11.20
N TRP A 70 1.37 -5.24 10.71
CA TRP A 70 1.53 -4.06 11.53
C TRP A 70 0.25 -3.68 12.26
N LEU A 71 -0.90 -3.65 11.57
CA LEU A 71 -2.19 -3.36 12.21
C LEU A 71 -2.54 -4.43 13.25
N ARG A 72 -2.24 -5.71 12.99
CA ARG A 72 -2.46 -6.78 13.98
C ARG A 72 -1.56 -6.62 15.20
N ALA A 73 -0.30 -6.22 15.02
CA ALA A 73 0.62 -5.95 16.11
C ALA A 73 0.16 -4.75 16.96
N LEU A 74 -0.29 -3.66 16.32
CA LEU A 74 -0.84 -2.49 17.00
C LEU A 74 -2.10 -2.84 17.80
N GLU A 75 -3.03 -3.60 17.23
CA GLU A 75 -4.24 -4.03 17.95
C GLU A 75 -3.90 -4.99 19.11
N SER A 76 -2.92 -5.86 18.94
CA SER A 76 -2.48 -6.74 20.02
C SER A 76 -1.80 -5.98 21.17
N ARG A 77 -1.04 -4.92 20.86
CA ARG A 77 -0.27 -4.16 21.87
C ARG A 77 -1.09 -3.05 22.53
N PHE A 78 -2.02 -2.46 21.81
CA PHE A 78 -2.88 -1.36 22.23
C PHE A 78 -4.35 -1.70 21.92
N PRO A 79 -4.95 -2.67 22.62
CA PRO A 79 -6.31 -3.09 22.32
C PRO A 79 -7.32 -1.97 22.61
N GLY A 80 -8.36 -1.90 21.78
CA GLY A 80 -9.47 -0.97 21.95
C GLY A 80 -9.37 0.32 21.13
N LYS A 81 -10.40 1.15 21.27
CA LYS A 81 -10.66 2.32 20.41
C LYS A 81 -10.85 3.62 21.18
N SER A 82 -10.38 3.69 22.43
CA SER A 82 -10.43 4.95 23.18
C SER A 82 -9.57 6.02 22.50
N PRO A 83 -9.90 7.32 22.63
CA PRO A 83 -9.15 8.38 21.96
C PRO A 83 -7.64 8.33 22.25
N GLY A 84 -7.25 8.02 23.50
CA GLY A 84 -5.85 7.84 23.86
C GLY A 84 -5.17 6.63 23.19
N MET A 85 -5.89 5.52 22.98
CA MET A 85 -5.36 4.38 22.22
C MET A 85 -5.20 4.69 20.75
N LEU A 86 -6.22 5.32 20.14
CA LEU A 86 -6.16 5.75 18.76
C LEU A 86 -5.00 6.72 18.52
N PHE A 87 -4.78 7.67 19.44
CA PHE A 87 -3.65 8.59 19.37
C PHE A 87 -2.31 7.87 19.43
N ARG A 88 -2.11 6.89 20.34
CA ARG A 88 -0.87 6.11 20.40
C ARG A 88 -0.62 5.30 19.13
N LYS A 89 -1.66 4.65 18.60
CA LYS A 89 -1.59 3.90 17.33
C LYS A 89 -1.18 4.83 16.19
N LEU A 90 -1.85 5.98 16.07
CA LEU A 90 -1.56 6.99 15.06
C LEU A 90 -0.13 7.52 15.18
N LEU A 91 0.33 7.82 16.40
CA LEU A 91 1.71 8.27 16.60
C LEU A 91 2.72 7.22 16.12
N LEU A 92 2.53 5.95 16.44
CA LEU A 92 3.42 4.87 15.99
C LEU A 92 3.34 4.66 14.47
N ASP A 93 2.14 4.74 13.90
CA ASP A 93 1.95 4.70 12.45
C ASP A 93 2.75 5.80 11.77
N GLN A 94 2.56 7.05 12.19
CA GLN A 94 3.17 8.21 11.55
C GLN A 94 4.68 8.32 11.80
N SER A 95 5.17 7.89 12.97
CA SER A 95 6.59 8.02 13.32
C SER A 95 7.46 6.85 12.86
N PHE A 96 6.90 5.66 12.63
CA PHE A 96 7.67 4.48 12.24
C PHE A 96 7.16 3.83 10.96
N ALA A 97 5.88 3.44 10.92
CA ALA A 97 5.34 2.64 9.83
C ALA A 97 5.30 3.42 8.52
N SER A 98 4.83 4.67 8.56
CA SER A 98 4.78 5.57 7.40
C SER A 98 6.17 5.83 6.84
N PRO A 99 7.19 6.27 7.61
CA PRO A 99 8.55 6.45 7.10
C PRO A 99 9.15 5.20 6.46
N LEU A 100 8.97 4.04 7.09
CA LEU A 100 9.47 2.78 6.57
C LEU A 100 8.78 2.42 5.25
N ALA A 101 7.45 2.51 5.20
CA ALA A 101 6.67 2.20 4.01
C ALA A 101 7.00 3.15 2.85
N THR A 102 7.10 4.45 3.10
CA THR A 102 7.51 5.44 2.09
C THR A 102 8.93 5.17 1.59
N SER A 103 9.84 4.76 2.48
CA SER A 103 11.21 4.45 2.10
C SER A 103 11.27 3.25 1.15
N VAL A 104 10.62 2.15 1.53
CA VAL A 104 10.55 0.94 0.71
C VAL A 104 9.82 1.20 -0.61
N PHE A 105 8.82 2.07 -0.62
CA PHE A 105 8.14 2.45 -1.86
C PHE A 105 9.11 3.08 -2.86
N TYR A 106 9.79 4.17 -2.48
CA TYR A 106 10.68 4.89 -3.39
C TYR A 106 11.89 4.05 -3.81
N THR A 107 12.53 3.35 -2.88
CA THR A 107 13.67 2.51 -3.21
C THR A 107 13.25 1.27 -4.01
N GLY A 108 12.10 0.67 -3.68
CA GLY A 108 11.60 -0.53 -4.35
C GLY A 108 11.20 -0.28 -5.79
N VAL A 109 10.50 0.84 -6.05
CA VAL A 109 10.14 1.23 -7.43
C VAL A 109 11.40 1.57 -8.22
N SER A 110 12.32 2.39 -7.67
CA SER A 110 13.59 2.75 -8.33
C SER A 110 14.44 1.54 -8.67
N PHE A 111 14.47 0.55 -7.78
CA PHE A 111 15.15 -0.73 -8.01
C PHE A 111 14.52 -1.51 -9.17
N LEU A 112 13.19 -1.65 -9.22
CA LEU A 112 12.49 -2.35 -10.30
C LEU A 112 12.54 -1.61 -11.65
N GLU A 113 12.84 -0.32 -11.63
CA GLU A 113 13.08 0.50 -12.81
C GLU A 113 14.52 0.38 -13.33
N ASN A 114 15.43 -0.23 -12.55
CA ASN A 114 16.87 -0.28 -12.80
C ASN A 114 17.51 1.10 -12.88
N LYS A 115 17.17 2.00 -11.95
CA LYS A 115 17.89 3.27 -11.81
C LYS A 115 19.32 3.03 -11.31
N ASP A 116 20.27 3.82 -11.81
CA ASP A 116 21.68 3.76 -11.38
C ASP A 116 21.83 4.10 -9.89
N ASP A 117 21.05 5.07 -9.39
CA ASP A 117 20.95 5.41 -7.98
C ASP A 117 19.54 5.16 -7.44
N VAL A 118 19.38 4.03 -6.75
CA VAL A 118 18.12 3.59 -6.15
C VAL A 118 17.62 4.54 -5.04
N PHE A 119 18.50 5.36 -4.47
CA PHE A 119 18.19 6.27 -3.37
C PHE A 119 17.92 7.71 -3.82
N GLU A 120 18.12 8.03 -5.10
CA GLU A 120 17.88 9.37 -5.64
C GLU A 120 16.46 9.86 -5.34
N ASP A 121 15.47 9.11 -5.82
CA ASP A 121 14.05 9.40 -5.58
C ASP A 121 13.72 9.49 -4.08
N TRP A 122 14.35 8.64 -3.26
CA TRP A 122 14.14 8.68 -1.82
C TRP A 122 14.64 9.99 -1.23
N ARG A 123 15.88 10.41 -1.52
CA ARG A 123 16.45 11.66 -0.98
C ARG A 123 15.67 12.89 -1.42
N GLU A 124 15.19 12.91 -2.66
CA GLU A 124 14.43 14.03 -3.21
C GLU A 124 12.99 14.09 -2.70
N LYS A 125 12.32 12.95 -2.62
CA LYS A 125 10.86 12.89 -2.40
C LYS A 125 10.49 12.65 -0.95
N PHE A 126 11.31 11.91 -0.18
CA PHE A 126 10.98 11.51 1.19
C PHE A 126 10.62 12.70 2.08
N LEU A 127 11.47 13.72 2.12
CA LEU A 127 11.21 14.90 2.96
C LEU A 127 10.02 15.72 2.45
N ASN A 128 9.77 15.72 1.14
CA ASN A 128 8.61 16.41 0.57
C ASN A 128 7.29 15.71 0.93
N THR A 129 7.29 14.38 1.15
CA THR A 129 6.11 13.64 1.63
C THR A 129 5.64 14.12 3.01
N TYR A 130 6.55 14.60 3.86
CA TYR A 130 6.23 15.04 5.23
C TYR A 130 6.08 16.56 5.38
N LYS A 131 6.29 17.33 4.30
CA LYS A 131 6.02 18.76 4.31
C LYS A 131 4.52 19.01 4.19
N VAL A 132 3.95 19.64 5.21
CA VAL A 132 2.62 20.26 5.10
C VAL A 132 2.78 21.46 4.18
N ARG A 133 2.12 21.43 3.02
CA ARG A 133 2.02 22.57 2.11
C ARG A 133 0.89 23.49 2.56
#